data_AF-A0A1Q8A559-F1
#
_entry.id   AF-A0A1Q8A559-F1
#
_cell.length_a   1.000
_cell.length_b   1.000
_cell.length_c   1.000
_cell.angle_alpha   90.00
_cell.angle_beta   90.00
_cell.angle_gamma   90.00
#
_symmetry.space_group_name_H-M   'P 1'
#
loop_
_entity.id
_entity.type
_entity.pdbx_description
1 polymer ?
#
loop_
_entity_poly.entity_id
_entity_poly.type
_entity_poly.pdbx_seq_one_letter_code
_entity_poly.pdbx_strand_id
1 'polypeptide(L)'
;MDASSFAPLSARRLLVLGGIGLILIGMLFGDIFAVFVLHQNAAHVGASLAAAAHAALAGNHAAVLASFQNVGAFLENRGTKVDTHVHMIDFGYLALLLAILQPWIAFEEKTKRGFAWLFLAGAALLPVGVFLIHYVGLAYSPLQAIGWASIFADLGGLLVILATLGFLLGFVNHFRTYAPAHVKDGLLSDRSAAGRLLLAGGMVLVLAGFLHGAYYAAVDLYRHEALDSSILTEMAMAAAANDADMVDRSLEAYGQLQGDKAVKIAAHAHSIEFGLLAMMLAFFQPYVRLRESWKLRWGYVLILGSVLLPVCVLMELRYGLVAGGLADFGGFLVILALLAMWVGILRYTGQLDSQAGDVR
;
A
#
# COMPACT_ATOMS: atom_id res chain seq x y z
N MET A 1 -37.18 -18.87 -18.28
CA MET A 1 -35.86 -18.54 -17.70
C MET A 1 -35.45 -17.23 -18.34
N ASP A 2 -35.86 -16.10 -17.75
CA ASP A 2 -35.51 -14.79 -18.30
C ASP A 2 -34.03 -14.54 -18.05
N ALA A 3 -33.29 -14.23 -19.11
CA ALA A 3 -31.92 -13.78 -19.02
C ALA A 3 -31.92 -12.47 -18.23
N SER A 4 -31.56 -12.53 -16.95
CA SER A 4 -31.38 -11.35 -16.11
C SER A 4 -30.31 -10.48 -16.77
N SER A 5 -30.72 -9.44 -17.50
CA SER A 5 -29.80 -8.51 -18.14
C SER A 5 -29.00 -7.81 -17.03
N PHE A 6 -27.68 -7.94 -17.05
CA PHE A 6 -26.83 -7.18 -16.13
C PHE A 6 -27.06 -5.69 -16.34
N ALA A 7 -27.26 -4.95 -15.25
CA ALA A 7 -27.29 -3.49 -15.36
C ALA A 7 -25.92 -2.98 -15.86
N PRO A 8 -25.90 -1.87 -16.64
CA PRO A 8 -24.64 -1.26 -17.07
C PRO A 8 -23.79 -0.89 -15.85
N LEU A 9 -22.48 -1.10 -15.98
CA LEU A 9 -21.52 -0.86 -14.89
C LEU A 9 -21.51 0.62 -14.48
N SER A 10 -21.92 0.91 -13.25
CA SER A 10 -21.87 2.26 -12.67
C SER A 10 -20.43 2.70 -12.41
N ALA A 11 -20.19 4.02 -12.35
CA ALA A 11 -18.93 4.62 -11.94
C ALA A 11 -18.51 4.14 -10.55
N ARG A 12 -19.48 4.02 -9.64
CA ARG A 12 -19.27 3.49 -8.29
C ARG A 12 -18.74 2.07 -8.32
N ARG A 13 -19.43 1.17 -9.02
CA ARG A 13 -19.03 -0.23 -9.10
C ARG A 13 -17.73 -0.41 -9.87
N LEU A 14 -17.48 0.42 -10.89
CA LEU A 14 -16.20 0.47 -11.60
C LEU A 14 -15.05 0.82 -10.65
N LEU A 15 -15.20 1.87 -9.85
CA LEU A 15 -14.21 2.28 -8.85
C LEU A 15 -14.01 1.22 -7.75
N VAL A 16 -15.08 0.53 -7.32
CA VAL A 16 -14.96 -0.60 -6.37
C VAL A 16 -14.16 -1.75 -6.95
N LEU A 17 -14.49 -2.17 -8.17
CA LEU A 17 -13.82 -3.29 -8.84
C LEU A 17 -12.36 -2.96 -9.13
N GLY A 18 -12.11 -1.77 -9.68
CA GLY A 18 -10.76 -1.28 -9.96
C GLY A 18 -9.95 -1.07 -8.68
N GLY A 19 -10.55 -0.49 -7.65
CA GLY A 19 -9.88 -0.23 -6.37
C GLY A 19 -9.46 -1.49 -5.64
N ILE A 20 -10.37 -2.46 -5.49
CA ILE A 20 -10.01 -3.78 -4.92
C ILE A 20 -9.00 -4.51 -5.81
N GLY A 21 -9.13 -4.41 -7.13
CA GLY A 21 -8.18 -5.00 -8.07
C GLY A 21 -6.77 -4.44 -7.90
N LEU A 22 -6.64 -3.11 -7.77
CA LEU A 22 -5.38 -2.43 -7.52
C LEU A 22 -4.77 -2.85 -6.17
N ILE A 23 -5.56 -2.92 -5.10
CA ILE A 23 -5.10 -3.42 -3.79
C ILE A 23 -4.63 -4.88 -3.90
N LEU A 24 -5.39 -5.75 -4.56
CA LEU A 24 -5.01 -7.16 -4.74
C LEU A 24 -3.70 -7.31 -5.49
N ILE A 25 -3.54 -6.61 -6.62
CA ILE A 25 -2.30 -6.68 -7.41
C ILE A 25 -1.14 -6.07 -6.61
N GLY A 26 -1.37 -4.95 -5.94
CA GLY A 26 -0.40 -4.33 -5.04
C GLY A 26 0.07 -5.30 -3.97
N MET A 27 -0.85 -5.90 -3.21
CA MET A 27 -0.52 -6.89 -2.18
C MET A 27 0.23 -8.10 -2.74
N LEU A 28 -0.24 -8.70 -3.84
CA LEU A 28 0.45 -9.82 -4.49
C LEU A 28 1.87 -9.45 -4.93
N PHE A 29 2.03 -8.27 -5.53
CA PHE A 29 3.35 -7.76 -5.90
C PHE A 29 4.21 -7.51 -4.66
N GLY A 30 3.63 -7.00 -3.58
CA GLY A 30 4.28 -6.78 -2.28
C GLY A 30 4.83 -8.07 -1.68
N ASP A 31 4.04 -9.14 -1.63
CA ASP A 31 4.48 -10.45 -1.12
C ASP A 31 5.64 -11.02 -1.96
N ILE A 32 5.54 -10.96 -3.29
CA ILE A 32 6.62 -11.38 -4.19
C ILE A 32 7.87 -10.51 -3.95
N PHE A 33 7.68 -9.19 -3.84
CA PHE A 33 8.76 -8.25 -3.58
C PHE A 33 9.44 -8.53 -2.23
N ALA A 34 8.68 -8.79 -1.16
CA ALA A 34 9.19 -9.04 0.17
C ALA A 34 10.16 -10.24 0.15
N VAL A 35 9.70 -11.38 -0.38
CA VAL A 35 10.47 -12.62 -0.44
C VAL A 35 11.68 -12.52 -1.36
N PHE A 36 11.49 -12.04 -2.59
CA PHE A 36 12.51 -12.17 -3.65
C PHE A 36 13.42 -10.95 -3.80
N VAL A 37 13.04 -9.79 -3.27
CA VAL A 37 13.80 -8.55 -3.47
C VAL A 37 14.15 -7.87 -2.15
N LEU A 38 13.20 -7.69 -1.24
CA LEU A 38 13.42 -6.91 -0.03
C LEU A 38 14.51 -7.54 0.85
N HIS A 39 14.38 -8.82 1.20
CA HIS A 39 15.36 -9.50 2.03
C HIS A 39 16.72 -9.68 1.32
N GLN A 40 16.71 -9.94 0.01
CA GLN A 40 17.93 -10.07 -0.78
C GLN A 40 18.69 -8.74 -0.89
N ASN A 41 18.00 -7.65 -1.23
CA ASN A 41 18.60 -6.32 -1.29
C ASN A 41 19.06 -5.86 0.10
N ALA A 42 18.35 -6.20 1.18
CA ALA A 42 18.81 -5.88 2.54
C ALA A 42 20.15 -6.56 2.85
N ALA A 43 20.30 -7.84 2.51
CA ALA A 43 21.57 -8.55 2.65
C ALA A 43 22.67 -7.94 1.78
N HIS A 44 22.37 -7.59 0.53
CA HIS A 44 23.33 -6.95 -0.38
C HIS A 44 23.74 -5.53 0.05
N VAL A 45 22.81 -4.75 0.60
CA VAL A 45 23.10 -3.42 1.18
C VAL A 45 24.01 -3.59 2.40
N GLY A 46 23.70 -4.54 3.30
CA GLY A 46 24.57 -4.83 4.45
C GLY A 46 25.98 -5.26 4.03
N ALA A 47 26.10 -6.17 3.07
CA ALA A 47 27.39 -6.61 2.54
C ALA A 47 28.17 -5.47 1.86
N SER A 48 27.48 -4.61 1.11
CA SER A 48 28.10 -3.45 0.43
C SER A 48 28.55 -2.40 1.45
N LEU A 49 27.78 -2.19 2.53
CA LEU A 49 28.17 -1.29 3.61
C LEU A 49 29.39 -1.82 4.39
N ALA A 50 29.42 -3.13 4.67
CA ALA A 50 30.58 -3.77 5.28
C ALA A 50 31.83 -3.65 4.39
N ALA A 51 31.68 -3.90 3.08
CA ALA A 51 32.76 -3.71 2.11
C ALA A 51 33.24 -2.24 2.05
N ALA A 52 32.34 -1.27 2.12
CA ALA A 52 32.69 0.14 2.18
C ALA A 52 33.49 0.47 3.45
N ALA A 53 33.07 -0.04 4.61
CA ALA A 53 33.75 0.21 5.88
C ALA A 53 35.15 -0.42 5.92
N HIS A 54 35.31 -1.65 5.42
CA HIS A 54 36.61 -2.32 5.30
C HIS A 54 37.51 -1.66 4.23
N ALA A 55 36.93 -1.16 3.14
CA ALA A 55 37.68 -0.38 2.15
C ALA A 55 38.18 0.94 2.74
N ALA A 56 37.40 1.59 3.60
CA ALA A 56 37.81 2.80 4.31
C ALA A 56 38.97 2.51 5.28
N LEU A 57 38.89 1.40 6.03
CA LEU A 57 39.98 0.90 6.86
C LEU A 57 41.28 0.69 6.06
N ALA A 58 41.17 0.14 4.86
CA ALA A 58 42.31 -0.09 3.97
C ALA A 58 42.81 1.18 3.25
N GLY A 59 42.22 2.36 3.49
CA GLY A 59 42.54 3.59 2.77
C GLY A 59 42.19 3.55 1.27
N ASN A 60 41.33 2.62 0.85
CA ASN A 60 41.01 2.39 -0.56
C ASN A 60 39.77 3.21 -0.98
N HIS A 61 39.99 4.47 -1.32
CA HIS A 61 38.93 5.40 -1.76
C HIS A 61 38.12 4.90 -2.95
N ALA A 62 38.75 4.23 -3.92
CA ALA A 62 38.06 3.72 -5.10
C ALA A 62 37.06 2.61 -4.73
N ALA A 63 37.44 1.71 -3.82
CA ALA A 63 36.57 0.65 -3.35
C ALA A 63 35.43 1.17 -2.44
N VAL A 64 35.67 2.23 -1.66
CA VAL A 64 34.60 2.92 -0.91
C VAL A 64 33.55 3.47 -1.88
N LEU A 65 33.97 4.19 -2.93
CA LEU A 65 33.07 4.78 -3.90
C LEU A 65 32.26 3.71 -4.64
N ALA A 66 32.91 2.64 -5.10
CA ALA A 66 32.24 1.53 -5.77
C ALA A 66 31.21 0.84 -4.86
N SER A 67 31.52 0.67 -3.58
CA SER A 67 30.60 0.07 -2.61
C SER A 67 29.38 0.95 -2.36
N PHE A 68 29.55 2.28 -2.24
CA PHE A 68 28.43 3.20 -2.13
C PHE A 68 27.56 3.27 -3.39
N GLN A 69 28.15 3.16 -4.59
CA GLN A 69 27.39 3.06 -5.83
C GLN A 69 26.50 1.80 -5.84
N ASN A 70 27.02 0.66 -5.36
CA ASN A 70 26.23 -0.55 -5.20
C ASN A 70 25.09 -0.38 -4.19
N VAL A 71 25.36 0.23 -3.03
CA VAL A 71 24.31 0.57 -2.05
C VAL A 71 23.22 1.41 -2.70
N GLY A 72 23.60 2.47 -3.44
CA GLY A 72 22.66 3.33 -4.17
C GLY A 72 21.79 2.55 -5.15
N ALA A 73 22.38 1.67 -5.96
CA ALA A 73 21.66 0.84 -6.93
C ALA A 73 20.66 -0.13 -6.25
N PHE A 74 21.05 -0.76 -5.14
CA PHE A 74 20.15 -1.64 -4.38
C PHE A 74 19.03 -0.87 -3.69
N LEU A 75 19.30 0.33 -3.19
CA LEU A 75 18.30 1.23 -2.61
C LEU A 75 17.31 1.73 -3.66
N GLU A 76 17.76 2.08 -4.86
CA GLU A 76 16.89 2.48 -5.97
C GLU A 76 15.99 1.32 -6.43
N ASN A 77 16.59 0.13 -6.59
CA ASN A 77 15.85 -1.09 -6.92
C ASN A 77 14.79 -1.42 -5.87
N ARG A 78 15.14 -1.31 -4.58
CA ARG A 78 14.20 -1.48 -3.46
C ARG A 78 13.11 -0.40 -3.51
N GLY A 79 13.53 0.87 -3.66
CA GLY A 79 12.67 2.04 -3.59
C GLY A 79 11.59 2.02 -4.66
N THR A 80 11.96 1.81 -5.92
CA THR A 80 11.01 1.74 -7.05
C THR A 80 9.96 0.63 -6.86
N LYS A 81 10.33 -0.53 -6.33
CA LYS A 81 9.38 -1.63 -6.10
C LYS A 81 8.45 -1.37 -4.91
N VAL A 82 8.98 -0.86 -3.79
CA VAL A 82 8.14 -0.42 -2.67
C VAL A 82 7.17 0.65 -3.16
N ASP A 83 7.66 1.60 -3.95
CA ASP A 83 6.87 2.72 -4.44
C ASP A 83 5.74 2.27 -5.40
N THR A 84 6.03 1.34 -6.32
CA THR A 84 5.02 0.66 -7.13
C THR A 84 3.95 -0.01 -6.26
N HIS A 85 4.38 -0.82 -5.29
CA HIS A 85 3.47 -1.55 -4.40
C HIS A 85 2.52 -0.61 -3.64
N VAL A 86 3.08 0.40 -2.98
CA VAL A 86 2.33 1.34 -2.14
C VAL A 86 1.37 2.17 -3.00
N HIS A 87 1.82 2.71 -4.14
CA HIS A 87 0.93 3.50 -5.01
C HIS A 87 -0.24 2.67 -5.56
N MET A 88 -0.05 1.39 -5.88
CA MET A 88 -1.17 0.53 -6.28
C MET A 88 -2.21 0.41 -5.17
N ILE A 89 -1.77 0.16 -3.93
CA ILE A 89 -2.66 0.02 -2.78
C ILE A 89 -3.36 1.35 -2.46
N ASP A 90 -2.61 2.45 -2.42
CA ASP A 90 -3.13 3.78 -2.09
C ASP A 90 -4.14 4.29 -3.11
N PHE A 91 -3.87 4.11 -4.41
CA PHE A 91 -4.87 4.43 -5.43
C PHE A 91 -6.08 3.52 -5.35
N GLY A 92 -5.90 2.28 -4.90
CA GLY A 92 -7.03 1.41 -4.59
C GLY A 92 -7.89 1.93 -3.43
N TYR A 93 -7.28 2.36 -2.33
CA TYR A 93 -8.00 3.02 -1.23
C TYR A 93 -8.70 4.30 -1.70
N LEU A 94 -8.02 5.14 -2.48
CA LEU A 94 -8.61 6.35 -3.02
C LEU A 94 -9.79 6.04 -3.95
N ALA A 95 -9.70 4.99 -4.79
CA ALA A 95 -10.82 4.54 -5.61
C ALA A 95 -12.02 4.10 -4.75
N LEU A 96 -11.77 3.36 -3.67
CA LEU A 96 -12.83 2.96 -2.73
C LEU A 96 -13.46 4.15 -2.02
N LEU A 97 -12.66 5.14 -1.63
CA LEU A 97 -13.17 6.39 -1.06
C LEU A 97 -14.04 7.15 -2.07
N LEU A 98 -13.53 7.33 -3.30
CA LEU A 98 -14.28 7.97 -4.38
C LEU A 98 -15.56 7.20 -4.72
N ALA A 99 -15.56 5.87 -4.59
CA ALA A 99 -16.75 5.05 -4.74
C ALA A 99 -17.78 5.32 -3.62
N ILE A 100 -17.36 5.49 -2.37
CA ILE A 100 -18.26 5.87 -1.27
C ILE A 100 -18.89 7.24 -1.53
N LEU A 101 -18.13 8.19 -2.07
CA LEU A 101 -18.58 9.56 -2.31
C LEU A 101 -19.51 9.74 -3.53
N GLN A 102 -19.64 8.74 -4.41
CA GLN A 102 -20.44 8.83 -5.64
C GLN A 102 -21.87 9.38 -5.49
N PRO A 103 -22.63 9.07 -4.41
CA PRO A 103 -23.97 9.61 -4.23
C PRO A 103 -24.02 11.15 -4.14
N TRP A 104 -22.92 11.79 -3.73
CA TRP A 104 -22.81 13.24 -3.59
C TRP A 104 -22.08 13.93 -4.73
N ILE A 105 -21.77 13.21 -5.82
CA ILE A 105 -21.14 13.82 -6.99
C ILE A 105 -22.24 14.29 -7.94
N ALA A 106 -22.39 15.60 -8.12
CA ALA A 106 -23.43 16.19 -8.98
C ALA A 106 -23.01 16.23 -10.47
N PHE A 107 -22.89 15.04 -11.07
CA PHE A 107 -22.72 14.85 -12.50
C PHE A 107 -23.62 13.72 -13.03
N GLU A 108 -23.83 13.71 -14.34
CA GLU A 108 -24.42 12.56 -15.01
C GLU A 108 -23.52 11.32 -14.90
N GLU A 109 -24.15 10.15 -14.89
CA GLU A 109 -23.45 8.86 -14.75
C GLU A 109 -22.39 8.64 -15.85
N LYS A 110 -22.66 9.11 -17.08
CA LYS A 110 -21.69 9.05 -18.18
C LYS A 110 -20.39 9.79 -17.84
N THR A 111 -20.50 10.99 -17.28
CA THR A 111 -19.37 11.83 -16.88
C THR A 111 -18.62 11.22 -15.69
N LYS A 112 -19.36 10.72 -14.67
CA LYS A 112 -18.76 9.99 -13.55
C LYS A 112 -17.95 8.79 -14.01
N ARG A 113 -18.48 8.00 -14.95
CA ARG A 113 -17.79 6.85 -15.55
C ARG A 113 -16.54 7.27 -16.33
N GLY A 114 -16.60 8.40 -17.03
CA GLY A 114 -15.43 8.98 -17.70
C GLY A 114 -14.30 9.28 -16.73
N PHE A 115 -14.59 9.99 -15.62
CA PHE A 115 -13.60 10.26 -14.58
C PHE A 115 -13.11 8.99 -13.88
N ALA A 116 -13.98 8.00 -13.64
CA ALA A 116 -13.58 6.73 -13.06
C ALA A 116 -12.58 5.97 -13.96
N TRP A 117 -12.80 5.93 -15.27
CA TRP A 117 -11.83 5.33 -16.20
C TRP A 117 -10.52 6.12 -16.28
N LEU A 118 -10.60 7.45 -16.31
CA LEU A 118 -9.41 8.31 -16.29
C LEU A 118 -8.56 8.06 -15.04
N PHE A 119 -9.23 7.97 -13.88
CA PHE A 119 -8.60 7.64 -12.61
C PHE A 119 -7.90 6.27 -12.67
N LEU A 120 -8.62 5.22 -13.07
CA LEU A 120 -8.08 3.85 -13.09
C LEU A 120 -6.94 3.69 -14.11
N ALA A 121 -7.01 4.38 -15.25
CA ALA A 121 -5.92 4.41 -16.22
C ALA A 121 -4.66 5.06 -15.63
N GLY A 122 -4.80 6.21 -14.97
CA GLY A 122 -3.70 6.88 -14.27
C GLY A 122 -3.13 6.04 -13.13
N ALA A 123 -4.00 5.46 -12.31
CA ALA A 123 -3.65 4.62 -11.16
C ALA A 123 -2.95 3.31 -11.56
N ALA A 124 -3.16 2.82 -12.78
CA ALA A 124 -2.41 1.69 -13.32
C ALA A 124 -1.10 2.16 -13.98
N LEU A 125 -1.13 3.28 -14.71
CA LEU A 125 0.03 3.78 -15.44
C LEU A 125 1.17 4.20 -14.52
N LEU A 126 0.87 4.91 -13.42
CA LEU A 126 1.90 5.42 -12.53
C LEU A 126 2.73 4.30 -11.90
N PRO A 127 2.15 3.30 -11.22
CA PRO A 127 2.95 2.25 -10.58
C PRO A 127 3.76 1.42 -11.58
N VAL A 128 3.22 1.18 -12.79
CA VAL A 128 3.95 0.52 -13.88
C VAL A 128 5.13 1.38 -14.36
N GLY A 129 4.92 2.69 -14.51
CA GLY A 129 5.99 3.64 -14.83
C GLY A 129 7.10 3.62 -13.77
N VAL A 130 6.74 3.74 -12.50
CA VAL A 130 7.68 3.68 -11.36
C VAL A 130 8.49 2.39 -11.36
N PHE A 131 7.84 1.24 -11.56
CA PHE A 131 8.51 -0.06 -11.61
C PHE A 131 9.59 -0.11 -12.70
N LEU A 132 9.30 0.50 -13.85
CA LEU A 132 10.20 0.51 -15.01
C LEU A 132 11.38 1.49 -14.86
N ILE A 133 11.35 2.42 -13.89
CA ILE A 133 12.45 3.38 -13.67
C ILE A 133 13.77 2.64 -13.47
N HIS A 134 13.79 1.62 -12.60
CA HIS A 134 15.00 0.87 -12.32
C HIS A 134 15.55 0.12 -13.54
N TYR A 135 14.68 -0.35 -14.44
CA TYR A 135 15.08 -1.18 -15.57
C TYR A 135 15.47 -0.39 -16.82
N VAL A 136 14.79 0.74 -17.06
CA VAL A 136 14.99 1.54 -18.28
C VAL A 136 15.87 2.75 -18.00
N GLY A 137 15.86 3.28 -16.76
CA GLY A 137 16.64 4.45 -16.38
C GLY A 137 16.49 5.59 -17.38
N LEU A 138 17.63 6.10 -17.87
CA LEU A 138 17.70 7.17 -18.87
C LEU A 138 17.79 6.67 -20.33
N ALA A 139 17.61 5.37 -20.58
CA ALA A 139 17.76 4.82 -21.92
C ALA A 139 16.83 5.53 -22.92
N TYR A 140 17.45 6.10 -23.96
CA TYR A 140 16.77 6.87 -25.03
C TYR A 140 15.96 8.07 -24.53
N SER A 141 16.25 8.57 -23.33
CA SER A 141 15.50 9.69 -22.76
C SER A 141 15.70 10.99 -23.55
N PRO A 142 14.64 11.80 -23.73
CA PRO A 142 14.76 13.16 -24.26
C PRO A 142 15.38 14.15 -23.24
N LEU A 143 15.54 13.76 -21.98
CA LEU A 143 16.04 14.60 -20.88
C LEU A 143 17.29 14.00 -20.24
N GLN A 144 18.18 14.85 -19.71
CA GLN A 144 19.44 14.42 -19.11
C GLN A 144 19.29 13.69 -17.76
N ALA A 145 18.17 13.91 -17.06
CA ALA A 145 17.98 13.44 -15.68
C ALA A 145 16.69 12.64 -15.45
N ILE A 146 15.78 12.59 -16.44
CA ILE A 146 14.45 11.98 -16.28
C ILE A 146 14.26 10.99 -17.41
N GLY A 147 13.98 9.72 -17.10
CA GLY A 147 13.72 8.68 -18.09
C GLY A 147 12.28 8.67 -18.63
N TRP A 148 12.04 7.94 -19.72
CA TRP A 148 10.68 7.71 -20.24
C TRP A 148 9.74 7.10 -19.19
N ALA A 149 10.24 6.14 -18.40
CA ALA A 149 9.48 5.50 -17.34
C ALA A 149 8.96 6.52 -16.30
N SER A 150 9.80 7.50 -15.93
CA SER A 150 9.41 8.59 -15.03
C SER A 150 8.37 9.52 -15.66
N ILE A 151 8.53 9.87 -16.94
CA ILE A 151 7.54 10.72 -17.66
C ILE A 151 6.17 10.05 -17.69
N PHE A 152 6.12 8.73 -17.96
CA PHE A 152 4.86 7.97 -17.92
C PHE A 152 4.30 7.85 -16.50
N ALA A 153 5.16 7.71 -15.49
CA ALA A 153 4.74 7.73 -14.10
C ALA A 153 4.04 9.06 -13.73
N ASP A 154 4.68 10.19 -14.07
CA ASP A 154 4.17 11.54 -13.84
C ASP A 154 2.86 11.79 -14.60
N LEU A 155 2.77 11.32 -15.85
CA LEU A 155 1.53 11.37 -16.62
C LEU A 155 0.40 10.60 -15.91
N GLY A 156 0.69 9.38 -15.43
CA GLY A 156 -0.27 8.60 -14.65
C GLY A 156 -0.78 9.35 -13.41
N GLY A 157 0.14 9.99 -12.67
CA GLY A 157 -0.19 10.86 -11.54
C GLY A 157 -1.06 12.05 -11.93
N LEU A 158 -0.76 12.72 -13.04
CA LEU A 158 -1.57 13.80 -13.58
C LEU A 158 -3.00 13.34 -13.91
N LEU A 159 -3.18 12.17 -14.52
CA LEU A 159 -4.51 11.63 -14.81
C LEU A 159 -5.32 11.39 -13.54
N VAL A 160 -4.69 10.83 -12.49
CA VAL A 160 -5.32 10.63 -11.17
C VAL A 160 -5.72 11.97 -10.55
N ILE A 161 -4.85 12.98 -10.60
CA ILE A 161 -5.13 14.33 -10.09
C ILE A 161 -6.32 14.94 -10.83
N LEU A 162 -6.32 14.93 -12.16
CA LEU A 162 -7.40 15.50 -12.96
C LEU A 162 -8.75 14.80 -12.71
N ALA A 163 -8.75 13.47 -12.59
CA ALA A 163 -9.96 12.73 -12.28
C ALA A 163 -10.48 13.05 -10.86
N THR A 164 -9.58 13.15 -9.88
CA THR A 164 -9.93 13.47 -8.49
C THR A 164 -10.44 14.92 -8.37
N LEU A 165 -9.83 15.87 -9.07
CA LEU A 165 -10.33 17.25 -9.17
C LEU A 165 -11.71 17.29 -9.82
N GLY A 166 -11.93 16.49 -10.87
CA GLY A 166 -13.25 16.30 -11.48
C GLY A 166 -14.28 15.89 -10.42
N PHE A 167 -14.05 14.80 -9.71
CA PHE A 167 -14.95 14.36 -8.63
C PHE A 167 -15.14 15.43 -7.55
N LEU A 168 -14.08 16.11 -7.11
CA LEU A 168 -14.18 17.19 -6.13
C LEU A 168 -15.07 18.34 -6.60
N LEU A 169 -14.96 18.76 -7.87
CA LEU A 169 -15.84 19.78 -8.44
C LEU A 169 -17.30 19.33 -8.44
N GLY A 170 -17.57 18.07 -8.80
CA GLY A 170 -18.91 17.49 -8.73
C GLY A 170 -19.46 17.44 -7.31
N PHE A 171 -18.60 17.13 -6.33
CA PHE A 171 -18.95 17.14 -4.90
C PHE A 171 -19.28 18.55 -4.42
N VAL A 172 -18.44 19.55 -4.73
CA VAL A 172 -18.68 20.95 -4.37
C VAL A 172 -19.97 21.48 -5.01
N ASN A 173 -20.23 21.13 -6.27
CA ASN A 173 -21.45 21.53 -6.97
C ASN A 173 -22.71 20.95 -6.32
N HIS A 174 -22.65 19.73 -5.80
CA HIS A 174 -23.76 19.11 -5.07
C HIS A 174 -24.18 19.98 -3.87
N PHE A 175 -23.23 20.38 -3.02
CA PHE A 175 -23.53 21.18 -1.83
C PHE A 175 -23.86 22.65 -2.12
N ARG A 176 -23.51 23.17 -3.30
CA ARG A 176 -23.86 24.54 -3.70
C ARG A 176 -25.26 24.65 -4.28
N THR A 177 -25.70 23.64 -5.03
CA THR A 177 -26.86 23.74 -5.90
C THR A 177 -28.07 22.98 -5.37
N TYR A 178 -27.86 21.94 -4.56
CA TYR A 178 -28.96 21.11 -4.03
C TYR A 178 -29.31 21.50 -2.59
N ALA A 179 -30.58 21.86 -2.37
CA ALA A 179 -31.19 21.85 -1.04
C ALA A 179 -31.03 20.44 -0.43
N PRO A 180 -30.91 20.29 0.90
CA PRO A 180 -30.56 19.02 1.55
C PRO A 180 -31.71 18.01 1.43
N ALA A 181 -31.87 17.41 0.26
CA ALA A 181 -32.63 16.19 0.10
C ALA A 181 -31.79 15.07 0.70
N HIS A 182 -32.38 14.30 1.63
CA HIS A 182 -31.72 13.13 2.20
C HIS A 182 -31.32 12.16 1.08
N VAL A 183 -30.02 12.09 0.77
CA VAL A 183 -29.47 11.09 -0.13
C VAL A 183 -29.64 9.72 0.54
N LYS A 184 -30.62 8.94 0.10
CA LYS A 184 -30.82 7.56 0.56
C LYS A 184 -29.84 6.67 -0.18
N ASP A 185 -28.84 6.16 0.53
CA ASP A 185 -27.82 5.29 -0.05
C ASP A 185 -27.92 3.85 0.48
N GLY A 186 -28.11 2.89 -0.43
CA GLY A 186 -28.24 1.47 -0.10
C GLY A 186 -26.97 0.85 0.48
N LEU A 187 -25.78 1.42 0.21
CA LEU A 187 -24.52 0.90 0.76
C LEU A 187 -24.29 1.40 2.19
N LEU A 188 -24.59 2.67 2.46
CA LEU A 188 -24.42 3.25 3.80
C LEU A 188 -25.50 2.82 4.80
N SER A 189 -26.63 2.33 4.30
CA SER A 189 -27.71 1.80 5.13
C SER A 189 -27.51 0.32 5.51
N ASP A 190 -26.46 -0.35 5.01
CA ASP A 190 -26.21 -1.74 5.34
C ASP A 190 -25.94 -1.95 6.84
N ARG A 191 -26.57 -2.98 7.39
CA ARG A 191 -26.41 -3.43 8.78
C ARG A 191 -26.12 -4.92 8.83
N SER A 192 -25.47 -5.47 7.81
CA SER A 192 -25.08 -6.88 7.78
C SER A 192 -24.11 -7.22 8.92
N ALA A 193 -24.11 -8.49 9.36
CA ALA A 193 -23.18 -8.95 10.38
C ALA A 193 -21.72 -8.89 9.91
N ALA A 194 -21.48 -9.21 8.63
CA ALA A 194 -20.17 -9.11 8.01
C ALA A 194 -19.69 -7.64 7.95
N GLY A 195 -20.56 -6.70 7.57
CA GLY A 195 -20.24 -5.27 7.56
C GLY A 195 -19.88 -4.77 8.96
N ARG A 196 -20.65 -5.14 9.99
CA ARG A 196 -20.33 -4.78 11.39
C ARG A 196 -18.99 -5.36 11.85
N LEU A 197 -18.72 -6.63 11.55
CA LEU A 197 -17.47 -7.29 11.90
C LEU A 197 -16.28 -6.54 11.29
N LEU A 198 -16.34 -6.26 9.98
CA LEU A 198 -15.28 -5.58 9.25
C LEU A 198 -15.08 -4.14 9.74
N LEU A 199 -16.16 -3.40 10.00
CA LEU A 199 -16.08 -2.03 10.50
C LEU A 199 -15.49 -1.98 11.92
N ALA A 200 -15.96 -2.83 12.82
CA ALA A 200 -15.46 -2.89 14.19
C ALA A 200 -14.02 -3.38 14.25
N GLY A 201 -13.71 -4.49 13.54
CA GLY A 201 -12.36 -5.04 13.49
C GLY A 201 -11.37 -4.06 12.85
N GLY A 202 -11.77 -3.41 11.76
CA GLY A 202 -10.96 -2.39 11.11
C GLY A 202 -10.68 -1.17 11.99
N MET A 203 -11.68 -0.70 12.73
CA MET A 203 -11.51 0.40 13.69
C MET A 203 -10.55 0.04 14.82
N VAL A 204 -10.64 -1.18 15.36
CA VAL A 204 -9.72 -1.69 16.39
C VAL A 204 -8.29 -1.76 15.84
N LEU A 205 -8.11 -2.26 14.61
CA LEU A 205 -6.81 -2.34 13.94
C LEU A 205 -6.18 -0.95 13.72
N VAL A 206 -6.96 0.00 13.20
CA VAL A 206 -6.50 1.38 13.01
C VAL A 206 -6.11 2.01 14.35
N LEU A 207 -6.93 1.85 15.39
CA LEU A 207 -6.61 2.37 16.73
C LEU A 207 -5.34 1.73 17.29
N ALA A 208 -5.19 0.41 17.19
CA ALA A 208 -4.00 -0.29 17.62
C ALA A 208 -2.75 0.18 16.88
N GLY A 209 -2.86 0.35 15.55
CA GLY A 209 -1.79 0.90 14.72
C GLY A 209 -1.39 2.32 15.16
N PHE A 210 -2.34 3.22 15.38
CA PHE A 210 -2.06 4.56 15.89
C PHE A 210 -1.43 4.55 17.28
N LEU A 211 -1.92 3.73 18.20
CA LEU A 211 -1.34 3.62 19.55
C LEU A 211 0.10 3.11 19.50
N HIS A 212 0.37 2.09 18.69
CA HIS A 212 1.73 1.56 18.47
C HIS A 212 2.64 2.60 17.82
N GLY A 213 2.16 3.31 16.80
CA GLY A 213 2.91 4.39 16.15
C GLY A 213 3.23 5.55 17.10
N ALA A 214 2.25 5.95 17.91
CA ALA A 214 2.43 6.99 18.93
C ALA A 214 3.46 6.57 19.99
N TYR A 215 3.40 5.30 20.44
CA TYR A 215 4.41 4.74 21.33
C TYR A 215 5.81 4.77 20.70
N TYR A 216 5.94 4.26 19.46
CA TYR A 216 7.21 4.26 18.74
C TYR A 216 7.79 5.67 18.59
N ALA A 217 6.97 6.63 18.16
CA ALA A 217 7.38 8.02 18.00
C ALA A 217 7.82 8.66 19.33
N ALA A 218 7.12 8.38 20.43
CA ALA A 218 7.39 8.99 21.72
C ALA A 218 8.60 8.39 22.44
N VAL A 219 8.85 7.08 22.29
CA VAL A 219 9.83 6.35 23.10
C VAL A 219 11.07 5.95 22.32
N ASP A 220 10.89 5.48 21.08
CA ASP A 220 11.96 4.81 20.34
C ASP A 220 12.55 5.67 19.23
N LEU A 221 11.74 6.47 18.54
CA LEU A 221 12.16 7.17 17.32
C LEU A 221 13.38 8.06 17.53
N TYR A 222 13.32 8.99 18.48
CA TYR A 222 14.44 9.90 18.76
C TYR A 222 15.68 9.16 19.27
N ARG A 223 15.49 8.10 20.07
CA ARG A 223 16.58 7.23 20.53
C ARG A 223 17.23 6.52 19.34
N HIS A 224 16.42 5.98 18.43
CA HIS A 224 16.90 5.31 17.23
C HIS A 224 17.64 6.26 16.30
N GLU A 225 17.15 7.49 16.09
CA GLU A 225 17.84 8.51 15.29
C GLU A 225 19.19 8.90 15.89
N ALA A 226 19.25 9.11 17.21
CA ALA A 226 20.51 9.39 17.90
C ALA A 226 21.50 8.24 17.79
N LEU A 227 21.03 7.00 17.97
CA LEU A 227 21.85 5.80 17.81
C LEU A 227 22.38 5.66 16.38
N ASP A 228 21.55 5.91 15.36
CA ASP A 228 21.92 5.84 13.95
C ASP A 228 23.14 6.73 13.66
N SER A 229 23.06 8.00 14.06
CA SER A 229 24.15 8.96 13.88
C SER A 229 25.40 8.57 14.67
N SER A 230 25.23 8.08 15.91
CA SER A 230 26.35 7.72 16.78
C SER A 230 27.12 6.52 16.24
N ILE A 231 26.43 5.46 15.80
CA ILE A 231 27.03 4.23 15.30
C ILE A 231 27.76 4.50 13.97
N LEU A 232 27.15 5.28 13.07
CA LEU A 232 27.80 5.64 11.81
C LEU A 232 29.07 6.48 12.03
N THR A 233 29.05 7.36 13.02
CA THR A 233 30.21 8.19 13.39
C THR A 233 31.31 7.32 14.02
N GLU A 234 30.95 6.41 14.93
CA GLU A 234 31.90 5.46 15.54
C GLU A 234 32.54 4.57 14.48
N MET A 235 31.76 4.03 13.54
CA MET A 235 32.27 3.25 12.41
C MET A 235 33.28 4.04 11.57
N ALA A 236 32.99 5.30 11.26
CA ALA A 236 33.89 6.16 10.50
C ALA A 236 35.18 6.51 11.27
N MET A 237 35.08 6.81 12.56
CA MET A 237 36.23 7.07 13.42
C MET A 237 37.10 5.82 13.61
N ALA A 238 36.48 4.65 13.79
CA ALA A 238 37.16 3.37 13.90
C ALA A 238 37.93 3.04 12.62
N ALA A 239 37.31 3.25 11.45
CA ALA A 239 37.98 3.08 10.16
C ALA A 239 39.20 4.02 10.04
N ALA A 240 39.06 5.30 10.44
CA ALA A 240 40.16 6.25 10.44
C ALA A 240 41.28 5.90 11.43
N ALA A 241 40.94 5.26 12.55
CA ALA A 241 41.87 4.78 13.57
C ALA A 241 42.51 3.42 13.24
N ASN A 242 42.17 2.79 12.11
CA ASN A 242 42.54 1.43 11.76
C ASN A 242 42.10 0.36 12.80
N ASP A 243 40.96 0.57 13.47
CA ASP A 243 40.37 -0.37 14.42
C ASP A 243 39.32 -1.26 13.74
N ALA A 244 39.76 -2.40 13.20
CA ALA A 244 38.89 -3.35 12.49
C ALA A 244 37.80 -3.95 13.39
N ASP A 245 38.15 -4.29 14.64
CA ASP A 245 37.21 -4.90 15.60
C ASP A 245 36.09 -3.93 15.97
N MET A 246 36.38 -2.64 16.05
CA MET A 246 35.35 -1.62 16.27
C MET A 246 34.48 -1.39 15.03
N VAL A 247 35.04 -1.44 13.83
CA VAL A 247 34.27 -1.37 12.57
C VAL A 247 33.25 -2.50 12.50
N ASP A 248 33.67 -3.74 12.76
CA ASP A 248 32.78 -4.90 12.71
C ASP A 248 31.67 -4.85 13.75
N ARG A 249 31.99 -4.43 14.99
CA ARG A 249 30.99 -4.21 16.04
C ARG A 249 29.99 -3.12 15.67
N SER A 250 30.46 -2.04 15.05
CA SER A 250 29.61 -0.93 14.61
C SER A 250 28.67 -1.36 13.49
N LEU A 251 29.16 -2.17 12.54
CA LEU A 251 28.35 -2.74 11.45
C LEU A 251 27.24 -3.65 11.99
N GLU A 252 27.56 -4.53 12.94
CA GLU A 252 26.57 -5.40 13.58
C GLU A 252 25.51 -4.58 14.34
N ALA A 253 25.95 -3.60 15.14
CA ALA A 253 25.06 -2.71 15.88
C ALA A 253 24.12 -1.92 14.95
N TYR A 254 24.65 -1.43 13.82
CA TYR A 254 23.87 -0.74 12.81
C TYR A 254 22.82 -1.66 12.17
N GLY A 255 23.21 -2.89 11.81
CA GLY A 255 22.29 -3.88 11.25
C GLY A 255 21.12 -4.20 12.19
N GLN A 256 21.41 -4.40 13.48
CA GLN A 256 20.38 -4.64 14.50
C GLN A 256 19.44 -3.45 14.66
N LEU A 257 19.98 -2.21 14.69
CA LEU A 257 19.18 -0.99 14.80
C LEU A 257 18.23 -0.82 13.60
N GLN A 258 18.72 -1.04 12.38
CA GLN A 258 17.90 -0.94 11.16
C GLN A 258 16.81 -2.01 11.13
N GLY A 259 17.11 -3.23 11.59
CA GLY A 259 16.11 -4.27 11.78
C GLY A 259 15.01 -3.85 12.76
N ASP A 260 15.37 -3.33 13.94
CA ASP A 260 14.41 -2.91 14.97
C ASP A 260 13.51 -1.75 14.50
N LYS A 261 14.09 -0.78 13.77
CA LYS A 261 13.33 0.29 13.11
C LYS A 261 12.34 -0.29 12.10
N ALA A 262 12.79 -1.20 11.24
CA ALA A 262 11.98 -1.74 10.15
C ALA A 262 10.75 -2.50 10.67
N VAL A 263 10.90 -3.40 11.65
CA VAL A 263 9.78 -4.19 12.16
C VAL A 263 8.74 -3.33 12.89
N LYS A 264 9.17 -2.30 13.63
CA LYS A 264 8.27 -1.40 14.35
C LYS A 264 7.45 -0.52 13.39
N ILE A 265 8.09 0.01 12.35
CA ILE A 265 7.44 0.80 11.30
C ILE A 265 6.49 -0.07 10.49
N ALA A 266 6.93 -1.27 10.08
CA ALA A 266 6.12 -2.19 9.29
C ALA A 266 4.86 -2.61 10.04
N ALA A 267 4.96 -2.96 11.33
CA ALA A 267 3.79 -3.32 12.13
C ALA A 267 2.79 -2.15 12.29
N HIS A 268 3.29 -0.93 12.46
CA HIS A 268 2.46 0.28 12.49
C HIS A 268 1.68 0.46 11.17
N ALA A 269 2.39 0.47 10.04
CA ALA A 269 1.80 0.71 8.72
C ALA A 269 0.75 -0.35 8.36
N HIS A 270 1.11 -1.64 8.43
CA HIS A 270 0.21 -2.73 8.05
C HIS A 270 -1.04 -2.82 8.94
N SER A 271 -0.91 -2.50 10.24
CA SER A 271 -2.09 -2.46 11.13
C SER A 271 -3.11 -1.41 10.67
N ILE A 272 -2.64 -0.22 10.29
CA ILE A 272 -3.50 0.86 9.81
C ILE A 272 -4.08 0.52 8.45
N GLU A 273 -3.24 0.10 7.49
CA GLU A 273 -3.68 -0.20 6.13
C GLU A 273 -4.74 -1.31 6.10
N PHE A 274 -4.49 -2.45 6.77
CA PHE A 274 -5.47 -3.51 6.82
C PHE A 274 -6.73 -3.12 7.60
N GLY A 275 -6.60 -2.26 8.61
CA GLY A 275 -7.74 -1.70 9.31
C GLY A 275 -8.61 -0.82 8.39
N LEU A 276 -7.99 0.05 7.59
CA LEU A 276 -8.66 0.87 6.59
C LEU A 276 -9.33 0.02 5.52
N LEU A 277 -8.66 -1.02 5.02
CA LEU A 277 -9.23 -1.98 4.08
C LEU A 277 -10.50 -2.62 4.65
N ALA A 278 -10.44 -3.13 5.88
CA ALA A 278 -11.60 -3.74 6.54
C ALA A 278 -12.75 -2.73 6.68
N MET A 279 -12.47 -1.50 7.13
CA MET A 279 -13.48 -0.45 7.25
C MET A 279 -14.12 -0.11 5.91
N MET A 280 -13.34 0.01 4.84
CA MET A 280 -13.87 0.30 3.50
C MET A 280 -14.72 -0.85 2.96
N LEU A 281 -14.26 -2.09 3.09
CA LEU A 281 -15.00 -3.27 2.64
C LEU A 281 -16.32 -3.48 3.40
N ALA A 282 -16.42 -2.96 4.64
CA ALA A 282 -17.67 -2.99 5.39
C ALA A 282 -18.81 -2.31 4.63
N PHE A 283 -18.54 -1.18 3.98
CA PHE A 283 -19.54 -0.45 3.20
C PHE A 283 -19.93 -1.15 1.90
N PHE A 284 -19.06 -2.00 1.34
CA PHE A 284 -19.28 -2.67 0.06
C PHE A 284 -19.86 -4.08 0.18
N GLN A 285 -20.19 -4.55 1.39
CA GLN A 285 -20.83 -5.85 1.60
C GLN A 285 -22.14 -6.07 0.82
N PRO A 286 -22.96 -5.03 0.55
CA PRO A 286 -24.12 -5.15 -0.34
C PRO A 286 -23.78 -5.55 -1.78
N TYR A 287 -22.59 -5.21 -2.28
CA TYR A 287 -22.14 -5.62 -3.61
C TYR A 287 -21.61 -7.06 -3.64
N VAL A 288 -21.17 -7.60 -2.51
CA VAL A 288 -20.60 -8.95 -2.46
C VAL A 288 -21.73 -9.98 -2.64
N ARG A 289 -21.87 -10.54 -3.85
CA ARG A 289 -22.89 -11.57 -4.12
C ARG A 289 -22.44 -12.96 -3.63
N LEU A 290 -22.36 -13.12 -2.32
CA LEU A 290 -22.12 -14.39 -1.63
C LEU A 290 -23.22 -14.64 -0.61
N ARG A 291 -23.37 -15.90 -0.16
CA ARG A 291 -24.25 -16.20 0.99
C ARG A 291 -23.70 -15.49 2.23
N GLU A 292 -24.58 -15.03 3.12
CA GLU A 292 -24.18 -14.31 4.33
C GLU A 292 -23.19 -15.10 5.22
N SER A 293 -23.36 -16.42 5.31
CA SER A 293 -22.40 -17.29 6.01
C SER A 293 -20.99 -17.23 5.42
N TRP A 294 -20.87 -17.10 4.10
CA TRP A 294 -19.59 -16.98 3.41
C TRP A 294 -18.99 -15.59 3.54
N LYS A 295 -19.80 -14.53 3.45
CA LYS A 295 -19.33 -13.16 3.75
C LYS A 295 -18.72 -13.06 5.14
N LEU A 296 -19.40 -13.63 6.13
CA LEU A 296 -18.93 -13.62 7.52
C LEU A 296 -17.63 -14.41 7.69
N ARG A 297 -17.52 -15.59 7.08
CA ARG A 297 -16.27 -16.38 7.08
C ARG A 297 -15.10 -15.61 6.47
N TRP A 298 -15.31 -14.99 5.31
CA TRP A 298 -14.26 -14.19 4.68
C TRP A 298 -13.92 -12.95 5.48
N GLY A 299 -14.90 -12.34 6.16
CA GLY A 299 -14.66 -11.26 7.12
C GLY A 299 -13.75 -11.71 8.28
N TYR A 300 -13.99 -12.88 8.87
CA TYR A 300 -13.10 -13.43 9.91
C TYR A 300 -11.71 -13.76 9.38
N VAL A 301 -11.60 -14.36 8.20
CA VAL A 301 -10.30 -14.66 7.56
C VAL A 301 -9.51 -13.38 7.33
N LEU A 302 -10.16 -12.33 6.82
CA LEU A 302 -9.54 -11.03 6.62
C LEU A 302 -9.01 -10.48 7.95
N ILE A 303 -9.86 -10.34 8.97
CA ILE A 303 -9.46 -9.78 10.28
C ILE A 303 -8.35 -10.61 10.93
N LEU A 304 -8.42 -11.94 10.84
CA LEU A 304 -7.38 -12.81 11.37
C LEU A 304 -6.04 -12.57 10.67
N GLY A 305 -6.01 -12.51 9.33
CA GLY A 305 -4.80 -12.20 8.57
C GLY A 305 -4.26 -10.80 8.90
N SER A 306 -5.14 -9.82 9.01
CA SER A 306 -4.82 -8.42 9.34
C SER A 306 -4.21 -8.23 10.72
N VAL A 307 -4.55 -9.09 11.69
CA VAL A 307 -3.91 -9.09 13.02
C VAL A 307 -2.62 -9.92 13.02
N LEU A 308 -2.65 -11.07 12.35
CA LEU A 308 -1.55 -12.03 12.38
C LEU A 308 -0.27 -11.43 11.80
N LEU A 309 -0.35 -10.75 10.65
CA LEU A 309 0.84 -10.21 9.98
C LEU A 309 1.58 -9.18 10.86
N PRO A 310 0.96 -8.06 11.32
CA PRO A 310 1.68 -7.06 12.11
C PRO A 310 2.27 -7.61 13.41
N VAL A 311 1.56 -8.53 14.08
CA VAL A 311 2.04 -9.16 15.31
C VAL A 311 3.25 -10.05 15.04
N CYS A 312 3.24 -10.82 13.95
CA CYS A 312 4.35 -11.69 13.59
C CYS A 312 5.57 -10.91 13.09
N VAL A 313 5.38 -9.80 12.37
CA VAL A 313 6.47 -8.90 11.98
C VAL A 313 7.22 -8.37 13.20
N LEU A 314 6.53 -7.94 14.27
CA LEU A 314 7.19 -7.51 15.52
C LEU A 314 8.04 -8.61 16.17
N MET A 315 7.70 -9.86 15.91
CA MET A 315 8.36 -11.04 16.46
C MET A 315 9.51 -11.55 15.57
N GLU A 316 9.70 -10.98 14.38
CA GLU A 316 10.65 -11.46 13.37
C GLU A 316 12.10 -11.44 13.88
N LEU A 317 12.53 -10.37 14.55
CA LEU A 317 13.89 -10.29 15.09
C LEU A 317 14.16 -11.33 16.19
N ARG A 318 13.11 -11.82 16.87
CA ARG A 318 13.26 -12.76 17.99
C ARG A 318 13.16 -14.22 17.54
N TYR A 319 12.26 -14.53 16.61
CA TYR A 319 11.97 -15.90 16.20
C TYR A 319 12.35 -16.19 14.73
N GLY A 320 12.94 -15.22 14.04
CA GLY A 320 13.45 -15.35 12.68
C GLY A 320 12.39 -15.82 11.70
N LEU A 321 12.78 -16.79 10.87
CA LEU A 321 11.97 -17.32 9.76
C LEU A 321 10.59 -17.84 10.18
N VAL A 322 10.41 -18.31 11.41
CA VAL A 322 9.10 -18.80 11.88
C VAL A 322 8.11 -17.64 11.99
N ALA A 323 8.53 -16.53 12.58
CA ALA A 323 7.71 -15.34 12.69
C ALA A 323 7.51 -14.68 11.32
N GLY A 324 8.56 -14.58 10.50
CA GLY A 324 8.45 -14.08 9.12
C GLY A 324 7.46 -14.89 8.26
N GLY A 325 7.59 -16.22 8.24
CA GLY A 325 6.69 -17.09 7.47
C GLY A 325 5.24 -17.06 7.97
N LEU A 326 5.01 -16.85 9.26
CA LEU A 326 3.66 -16.67 9.81
C LEU A 326 3.08 -15.29 9.47
N ALA A 327 3.93 -14.27 9.35
CA ALA A 327 3.53 -12.94 8.86
C ALA A 327 3.06 -13.02 7.39
N ASP A 328 3.83 -13.68 6.53
CA ASP A 328 3.49 -13.91 5.12
C ASP A 328 2.18 -14.69 4.98
N PHE A 329 1.99 -15.72 5.82
CA PHE A 329 0.73 -16.46 5.87
C PHE A 329 -0.45 -15.55 6.25
N GLY A 330 -0.26 -14.63 7.19
CA GLY A 330 -1.24 -13.60 7.54
C GLY A 330 -1.61 -12.72 6.34
N GLY A 331 -0.62 -12.23 5.59
CA GLY A 331 -0.83 -11.48 4.35
C GLY A 331 -1.63 -12.27 3.31
N PHE A 332 -1.26 -13.53 3.10
CA PHE A 332 -1.95 -14.43 2.18
C PHE A 332 -3.43 -14.64 2.54
N LEU A 333 -3.77 -14.76 3.84
CA LEU A 333 -5.17 -14.84 4.28
C LEU A 333 -5.98 -13.59 3.89
N VAL A 334 -5.39 -12.39 4.02
CA VAL A 334 -6.02 -11.13 3.60
C VAL A 334 -6.27 -11.15 2.09
N ILE A 335 -5.28 -11.55 1.29
CA ILE A 335 -5.41 -11.65 -0.17
C ILE A 335 -6.54 -12.61 -0.56
N LEU A 336 -6.59 -13.81 0.04
CA LEU A 336 -7.63 -14.79 -0.25
C LEU A 336 -9.03 -14.27 0.09
N ALA A 337 -9.19 -13.65 1.26
CA ALA A 337 -10.47 -13.08 1.67
C ALA A 337 -10.91 -11.94 0.74
N LEU A 338 -9.98 -11.06 0.37
CA LEU A 338 -10.22 -9.95 -0.53
C LEU A 338 -10.60 -10.44 -1.93
N LEU A 339 -9.88 -11.44 -2.46
CA LEU A 339 -10.17 -12.06 -3.76
C LEU A 339 -11.55 -12.71 -3.78
N ALA A 340 -11.93 -13.43 -2.72
CA ALA A 340 -13.24 -14.06 -2.62
C ALA A 340 -14.37 -13.03 -2.62
N MET A 341 -14.21 -11.92 -1.88
CA MET A 341 -15.17 -10.82 -1.88
C MET A 341 -15.21 -10.10 -3.24
N TRP A 342 -14.07 -9.88 -3.88
CA TRP A 342 -13.96 -9.29 -5.21
C TRP A 342 -14.70 -10.12 -6.28
N VAL A 343 -14.53 -11.44 -6.27
CA VAL A 343 -15.29 -12.36 -7.13
C VAL A 343 -16.80 -12.27 -6.86
N GLY A 344 -17.19 -12.07 -5.60
CA GLY A 344 -18.59 -11.79 -5.24
C GLY A 344 -19.14 -10.52 -5.89
N ILE A 345 -18.34 -9.45 -5.94
CA ILE A 345 -18.70 -8.16 -6.56
C ILE A 345 -18.74 -8.28 -8.09
N LEU A 346 -17.83 -9.03 -8.71
CA LEU A 346 -17.87 -9.31 -10.15
C LEU A 346 -19.16 -10.00 -10.57
N ARG A 347 -19.66 -10.93 -9.75
CA ARG A 347 -20.91 -11.70 -9.99
C ARG A 347 -22.19 -10.93 -9.66
N TYR A 348 -22.08 -9.69 -9.17
CA TYR A 348 -23.20 -8.84 -8.83
C TYR A 348 -24.00 -8.43 -10.07
N THR A 349 -25.32 -8.45 -9.98
CA THR A 349 -26.24 -8.23 -11.13
C THR A 349 -26.58 -6.77 -11.36
N GLY A 350 -26.24 -5.87 -10.43
CA GLY A 350 -26.41 -4.42 -10.60
C GLY A 350 -27.71 -3.82 -10.06
N GLN A 351 -28.40 -4.48 -9.12
CA GLN A 351 -29.67 -3.98 -8.55
C GLN A 351 -29.57 -2.57 -7.92
N LEU A 352 -28.42 -2.26 -7.33
CA LEU A 352 -28.09 -0.94 -6.76
C LEU A 352 -27.58 0.04 -7.82
N ASP A 353 -27.08 -0.47 -8.96
CA ASP A 353 -26.60 0.37 -10.06
C ASP A 353 -27.79 1.01 -10.81
N SER A 354 -28.95 0.34 -10.84
CA SER A 354 -30.18 0.85 -11.47
C SER A 354 -30.94 1.90 -10.66
N GLN A 355 -30.75 1.96 -9.33
CA GLN A 355 -31.44 2.93 -8.46
C GLN A 355 -30.78 4.32 -8.47
N ALA A 356 -29.51 4.43 -8.88
CA ALA A 356 -28.78 5.70 -8.95
C ALA A 356 -29.14 6.56 -10.19
N GLY A 357 -29.91 6.01 -11.14
CA GLY A 357 -30.29 6.67 -12.39
C GLY A 357 -31.55 7.54 -12.34
N ASP A 358 -32.24 7.61 -11.20
CA ASP A 358 -33.56 8.28 -11.10
C ASP A 358 -33.51 9.75 -10.66
N VAL A 359 -32.33 10.38 -10.63
CA VAL A 359 -32.25 11.84 -10.52
C VAL A 359 -32.31 12.44 -11.92
N ARG A 360 -33.54 12.61 -12.42
CA ARG A 360 -33.84 13.49 -13.56
C ARG A 360 -33.95 14.93 -13.12
#